data_AF-Q8E795-F1
#
_entry.id   AF-Q8E795-F1
#
_cell.length_a   1.000
_cell.length_b   1.000
_cell.length_c   1.000
_cell.angle_alpha   90.00
_cell.angle_beta   90.00
_cell.angle_gamma   90.00
#
_symmetry.space_group_name_H-M   'P 1'
#
loop_
_entity.id
_entity.type
_entity.pdbx_description
1 polymer ?
#
loop_
_entity_poly.entity_id
_entity_poly.type
_entity_poly.pdbx_seq_one_letter_code
_entity_poly.pdbx_strand_id
1 'polypeptide(L)'
;MIELLLALLLWNILVFATYAIDKRRAIRGAWRISEKTLLIESLLLGGFGAFLGGEVFRHKTTKWYFRLVWYIGMIIDLAIIWLIWCY
;
A
#
# COMPACT_ATOMS: atom_id res chain seq x y z
N MET A 1 -0.60 18.39 -13.07
CA MET A 1 -1.35 18.24 -11.80
C MET A 1 -2.27 17.02 -11.81
N ILE A 2 -3.33 16.99 -12.65
CA ILE A 2 -4.30 15.87 -12.68
C ILE A 2 -3.63 14.52 -13.01
N GLU A 3 -2.74 14.48 -14.01
CA GLU A 3 -2.04 13.25 -14.42
C GLU A 3 -1.22 12.62 -13.27
N LEU A 4 -0.60 13.44 -12.42
CA LEU A 4 0.17 12.98 -11.26
C LEU A 4 -0.75 12.36 -10.19
N LEU A 5 -1.92 12.96 -9.95
CA LEU A 5 -2.93 12.41 -9.04
C LEU A 5 -3.47 11.08 -9.55
N LEU A 6 -3.71 10.96 -10.86
CA LEU A 6 -4.13 9.70 -11.49
C LEU A 6 -3.04 8.62 -11.39
N ALA A 7 -1.77 8.98 -11.58
CA ALA A 7 -0.66 8.06 -11.40
C ALA A 7 -0.54 7.56 -9.95
N LEU A 8 -0.68 8.46 -8.97
CA LEU A 8 -0.68 8.11 -7.54
C LEU A 8 -1.87 7.19 -7.18
N LEU A 9 -3.05 7.49 -7.72
CA LEU A 9 -4.24 6.65 -7.54
C LEU A 9 -4.03 5.25 -8.13
N LEU A 10 -3.53 5.18 -9.37
CA LEU A 10 -3.26 3.91 -10.03
C LEU A 10 -2.23 3.09 -9.25
N TRP A 11 -1.18 3.72 -8.75
CA TRP A 11 -0.18 3.07 -7.93
C TRP A 11 -0.77 2.49 -6.64
N ASN A 12 -1.62 3.25 -5.93
CA ASN A 12 -2.32 2.75 -4.74
C ASN A 12 -3.27 1.57 -5.06
N ILE A 13 -3.92 1.57 -6.24
CA ILE A 13 -4.71 0.42 -6.72
C ILE A 13 -3.82 -0.80 -6.93
N LEU A 14 -2.63 -0.63 -7.51
CA LEU A 14 -1.66 -1.72 -7.71
C LEU A 14 -1.20 -2.29 -6.37
N VAL A 15 -0.82 -1.44 -5.40
CA VAL A 15 -0.41 -1.89 -4.06
C VAL A 15 -1.56 -2.58 -3.32
N PHE A 16 -2.79 -2.08 -3.43
CA PHE A 16 -3.96 -2.80 -2.91
C PHE A 16 -4.09 -4.21 -3.53
N ALA A 17 -3.88 -4.32 -4.85
CA ALA A 17 -3.91 -5.60 -5.54
C ALA A 17 -2.77 -6.53 -5.14
N THR A 18 -1.56 -6.03 -4.84
CA THR A 18 -0.45 -6.89 -4.36
C THR A 18 -0.80 -7.53 -3.02
N TYR A 19 -1.46 -6.80 -2.11
CA TYR A 19 -1.99 -7.35 -0.86
C TYR A 19 -3.06 -8.42 -1.09
N ALA A 20 -3.98 -8.18 -2.03
CA ALA A 20 -5.00 -9.17 -2.42
C ALA A 20 -4.36 -10.47 -2.95
N ILE A 21 -3.34 -10.32 -3.80
CA ILE A 21 -2.60 -11.42 -4.41
C ILE A 21 -1.84 -12.20 -3.34
N ASP A 22 -1.12 -11.54 -2.42
CA ASP A 22 -0.41 -12.26 -1.35
C ASP A 22 -1.38 -13.04 -0.46
N LYS A 23 -2.55 -12.47 -0.14
CA LYS A 23 -3.60 -13.19 0.61
C LYS A 23 -4.05 -14.43 -0.14
N ARG A 24 -4.36 -14.32 -1.43
CA ARG A 24 -4.78 -15.46 -2.26
C ARG A 24 -3.69 -16.53 -2.36
N ARG A 25 -2.42 -16.13 -2.52
CA ARG A 25 -1.28 -17.06 -2.54
C ARG A 25 -1.11 -17.79 -1.21
N ALA A 26 -1.30 -17.09 -0.09
CA ALA A 26 -1.26 -17.68 1.25
C ALA A 26 -2.37 -18.74 1.45
N ILE A 27 -3.58 -18.49 0.94
CA ILE A 27 -4.70 -19.46 1.02
C ILE A 27 -4.42 -20.70 0.16
N ARG A 28 -3.84 -20.51 -1.03
CA ARG A 28 -3.55 -21.60 -1.99
C ARG A 28 -2.25 -22.37 -1.69
N GLY A 29 -1.53 -22.02 -0.62
CA GLY A 29 -0.22 -22.60 -0.32
C GLY A 29 0.86 -22.30 -1.36
N ALA A 30 0.68 -21.27 -2.18
CA ALA A 30 1.63 -20.87 -3.22
C ALA A 30 2.75 -19.98 -2.64
N TRP A 31 3.82 -19.77 -3.43
CA TRP A 31 4.93 -18.90 -3.05
C TRP A 31 4.46 -17.48 -2.73
N ARG A 32 4.77 -16.99 -1.53
CA ARG A 32 4.29 -15.71 -1.01
C ARG A 32 5.15 -14.53 -1.49
N ILE A 33 4.55 -13.34 -1.54
CA ILE A 33 5.29 -12.10 -1.77
C ILE A 33 6.14 -11.82 -0.52
N SER A 34 7.37 -11.36 -0.73
CA SER A 34 8.27 -11.05 0.38
C SER A 34 7.67 -9.91 1.22
N GLU A 35 7.80 -9.99 2.55
CA GLU A 35 7.30 -8.92 3.43
C GLU A 35 8.01 -7.59 3.15
N LYS A 36 9.29 -7.65 2.78
CA LYS A 36 10.08 -6.48 2.40
C LYS A 36 9.45 -5.74 1.21
N THR A 37 8.99 -6.46 0.20
CA THR A 37 8.30 -5.86 -0.95
C THR A 37 7.05 -5.11 -0.53
N LEU A 38 6.17 -5.74 0.27
CA LEU A 38 4.93 -5.13 0.73
C LEU A 38 5.18 -3.86 1.58
N LEU A 39 6.19 -3.89 2.44
CA LEU A 39 6.57 -2.73 3.24
C LEU A 39 7.16 -1.60 2.38
N ILE A 40 8.02 -1.93 1.41
CA ILE A 40 8.62 -0.94 0.51
C ILE A 40 7.54 -0.30 -0.37
N GLU A 41 6.64 -1.09 -0.95
CA GLU A 41 5.51 -0.57 -1.76
C GLU A 41 4.63 0.39 -0.97
N SER A 42 4.37 0.08 0.31
CA SER A 42 3.64 0.97 1.21
C SER A 42 4.38 2.30 1.47
N LEU A 43 5.71 2.30 1.56
CA LEU A 43 6.50 3.51 1.79
C LEU A 43 6.70 4.32 0.50
N LEU A 44 6.76 3.65 -0.64
CA LEU A 44 6.89 4.26 -1.96
C LEU A 44 5.53 4.71 -2.48
N LEU A 45 4.85 5.60 -1.76
CA LEU A 45 3.58 6.22 -2.18
C LEU A 45 2.36 5.27 -2.30
N GLY A 46 2.43 4.11 -1.66
CA GLY A 46 1.37 3.10 -1.67
C GLY A 46 0.65 2.96 -0.33
N GLY A 47 0.71 3.97 0.53
CA GLY A 47 0.28 3.87 1.92
C GLY A 47 -1.21 3.59 2.05
N PHE A 48 -2.05 4.33 1.32
CA PHE A 48 -3.49 4.09 1.31
C PHE A 48 -3.84 2.71 0.74
N GLY A 49 -3.20 2.29 -0.34
CA GLY A 49 -3.40 0.98 -0.97
C GLY A 49 -2.99 -0.17 -0.05
N ALA A 50 -1.86 -0.03 0.63
CA ALA A 50 -1.36 -1.02 1.59
C ALA A 50 -2.23 -1.10 2.84
N PHE A 51 -2.66 0.04 3.40
CA PHE A 51 -3.58 0.10 4.53
C PHE A 51 -4.92 -0.58 4.19
N LEU A 52 -5.55 -0.16 3.10
CA LEU A 52 -6.83 -0.72 2.65
C LEU A 52 -6.69 -2.22 2.33
N GLY A 53 -5.61 -2.62 1.65
CA GLY A 53 -5.37 -4.02 1.34
C GLY A 53 -5.17 -4.86 2.61
N GLY A 54 -4.38 -4.35 3.55
CA GLY A 54 -4.15 -4.97 4.85
C GLY A 54 -5.43 -5.19 5.64
N GLU A 55 -6.25 -4.15 5.79
CA GLU A 55 -7.49 -4.20 6.57
C GLU A 55 -8.60 -5.00 5.87
N VAL A 56 -8.85 -4.78 4.58
CA VAL A 56 -9.91 -5.48 3.81
C VAL A 56 -9.63 -6.98 3.74
N PHE A 57 -8.40 -7.38 3.45
CA PHE A 57 -8.03 -8.80 3.37
C PHE A 57 -7.67 -9.42 4.72
N ARG A 58 -7.73 -8.62 5.81
CA ARG A 58 -7.30 -8.98 7.17
C ARG A 58 -5.96 -9.69 7.14
N HIS A 59 -5.01 -9.08 6.44
CA HIS A 59 -3.75 -9.68 6.08
C HIS A 59 -2.60 -8.90 6.71
N LYS A 60 -1.79 -9.58 7.53
CA LYS A 60 -0.66 -8.99 8.28
C LYS A 60 -1.06 -7.88 9.29
N THR A 61 -2.35 -7.76 9.63
CA THR A 61 -2.84 -6.77 10.60
C THR A 61 -2.35 -7.02 12.03
N THR A 62 -1.99 -8.24 12.43
CA THR A 62 -1.42 -8.52 13.77
C THR A 62 0.00 -7.99 13.94
N LYS A 63 0.72 -7.72 12.85
CA LYS A 63 2.11 -7.27 12.90
C LYS A 63 2.16 -5.76 13.06
N TRP A 64 2.61 -5.29 14.23
CA TRP A 64 2.64 -3.87 14.56
C TRP A 64 3.42 -3.03 13.54
N TYR A 65 4.53 -3.55 13.02
CA TYR A 65 5.38 -2.85 12.06
C TYR A 65 4.71 -2.69 10.68
N PHE A 66 3.80 -3.59 10.29
CA PHE A 66 3.00 -3.40 9.08
C PHE A 66 2.06 -2.20 9.23
N ARG A 67 1.35 -2.12 10.36
CA ARG A 67 0.46 -0.98 10.64
C ARG A 67 1.23 0.34 10.70
N LEU A 68 2.39 0.35 11.35
CA LEU A 68 3.23 1.54 11.42
C LEU A 68 3.64 2.01 10.01
N VAL A 69 4.11 1.08 9.17
CA VAL A 69 4.53 1.41 7.79
C VAL A 69 3.36 1.88 6.93
N TRP A 70 2.16 1.32 7.10
CA TRP A 70 0.96 1.82 6.41
C TRP A 70 0.64 3.26 6.79
N TYR A 71 0.66 3.60 8.08
CA TYR A 71 0.40 4.96 8.53
C TYR A 71 1.47 5.95 8.07
N ILE A 72 2.75 5.56 8.12
CA ILE A 72 3.83 6.38 7.56
C ILE A 72 3.62 6.59 6.06
N GLY A 73 3.31 5.53 5.31
CA GLY A 73 3.00 5.61 3.89
C GLY A 73 1.85 6.57 3.58
N MET A 74 0.74 6.50 4.34
CA MET A 74 -0.39 7.40 4.17
C MET A 74 -0.02 8.86 4.42
N ILE A 75 0.84 9.14 5.41
CA ILE A 75 1.35 10.49 5.67
C ILE A 75 2.18 10.98 4.47
N ILE A 76 3.02 10.11 3.88
CA ILE A 76 3.80 10.44 2.68
C ILE A 76 2.85 10.73 1.51
N ASP A 77 1.82 9.92 1.29
CA ASP A 77 0.82 10.13 0.24
C ASP A 77 0.13 11.49 0.40
N LEU A 78 -0.31 11.82 1.61
CA LEU A 78 -0.94 13.11 1.91
C LEU A 78 0.01 14.29 1.68
N ALA A 79 1.28 14.15 2.08
CA ALA A 79 2.28 15.18 1.84
C ALA A 79 2.53 15.41 0.34
N ILE A 80 2.57 14.34 -0.47
CA ILE A 80 2.72 14.44 -1.92
C ILE A 80 1.48 15.06 -2.57
N ILE A 81 0.28 14.67 -2.14
CA ILE A 81 -0.97 15.28 -2.63
C ILE A 81 -0.99 16.78 -2.32
N TRP A 82 -0.59 17.17 -1.10
CA TRP A 82 -0.50 18.57 -0.70
C TRP A 82 0.51 19.34 -1.56
N LEU A 83 1.71 18.76 -1.80
CA LEU A 83 2.70 19.35 -2.69
C LEU A 83 2.15 19.51 -4.12
N ILE A 84 1.49 18.50 -4.68
CA ILE A 84 0.89 18.59 -6.03
C ILE A 84 -0.20 19.66 -6.10
N TRP A 85 -0.91 19.93 -5.01
CA TRP A 85 -1.96 20.96 -4.97
C TRP A 85 -1.40 22.37 -4.84
N CYS A 86 -0.31 22.55 -4.08
CA CYS A 86 0.31 23.86 -3.84
C CYS A 86 1.13 24.40 -5.01
N TYR A 87 1.57 23.55 -5.94
CA TYR A 87 2.38 23.90 -7.12
C TYR A 87 1.60 23.69 -8.41
#